data_AF-A0A350LJP5-F1
#
_entry.id   AF-A0A350LJP5-F1
#
_cell.length_a   1.000
_cell.length_b   1.000
_cell.length_c   1.000
_cell.angle_alpha   90.00
_cell.angle_beta   90.00
_cell.angle_gamma   90.00
#
_symmetry.space_group_name_H-M   'P 1'
#
loop_
_entity.id
_entity.type
_entity.pdbx_description
1 polymer ?
#
loop_
_entity_poly.entity_id
_entity_poly.type
_entity_poly.pdbx_seq_one_letter_code
_entity_poly.pdbx_strand_id
1 'polypeptide(L)'
;MTGLSPIAFDALLPQKQCGKCGFTDCAAYALALTQGAATNLCEFGGEALAKELANRLQKTYEPPAKPNPESLTMRIRAADCIGCTRCVQVCPVDAVVGAPKARHAILEPLCTGCEVCLAVCPTDCIETLPAPAWDEEKAKLAKKRYLAKSVRERLRHLAREKALAKDTTNRKALLDALLKD
;
A
#
# COMPACT_ATOMS: atom_id res chain seq x y z
N MET A 1 -32.32 -2.00 8.07
CA MET A 1 -31.01 -2.65 7.82
C MET A 1 -29.98 -1.54 7.74
N THR A 2 -29.28 -1.24 8.83
CA THR A 2 -28.43 -0.05 8.95
C THR A 2 -27.23 -0.13 8.00
N GLY A 3 -27.05 0.92 7.20
CA GLY A 3 -26.01 1.06 6.18
C GLY A 3 -24.58 0.97 6.72
N LEU A 4 -24.02 -0.23 6.68
CA LEU A 4 -22.60 -0.46 6.91
C LEU A 4 -21.85 -0.26 5.59
N SER A 5 -21.39 0.98 5.37
CA SER A 5 -20.63 1.34 4.17
C SER A 5 -19.16 0.95 4.32
N PRO A 6 -18.52 0.36 3.29
CA PRO A 6 -17.08 0.16 3.27
C PRO A 6 -16.28 1.43 3.56
N ILE A 7 -16.80 2.60 3.17
CA ILE A 7 -16.15 3.90 3.41
C ILE A 7 -16.07 4.21 4.91
N ALA A 8 -17.11 3.86 5.69
CA ALA A 8 -17.13 4.09 7.12
C ALA A 8 -16.11 3.20 7.85
N PHE A 9 -15.94 1.95 7.42
CA PHE A 9 -14.92 1.07 7.98
C PHE A 9 -13.51 1.50 7.59
N ASP A 10 -13.30 1.90 6.34
CA ASP A 10 -12.01 2.40 5.88
C ASP A 10 -11.56 3.62 6.70
N ALA A 11 -12.48 4.51 7.10
CA ALA A 11 -12.18 5.64 7.97
C ALA A 11 -11.68 5.26 9.38
N LEU A 12 -11.98 4.04 9.86
CA LEU A 12 -11.51 3.54 11.16
C LEU A 12 -10.11 2.90 11.08
N LEU A 13 -9.68 2.50 9.88
CA LEU A 13 -8.43 1.77 9.72
C LEU A 13 -7.20 2.69 9.86
N PRO A 14 -6.02 2.17 10.25
CA PRO A 14 -4.82 2.99 10.48
C PRO A 14 -4.21 3.65 9.22
N GLN A 15 -4.72 3.32 8.03
CA GLN A 15 -4.29 3.88 6.74
C GLN A 15 -2.78 3.71 6.42
N LYS A 16 -2.14 2.67 6.95
CA LYS A 16 -0.74 2.33 6.61
C LYS A 16 -0.56 1.67 5.24
N GLN A 17 -1.65 1.11 4.68
CA GLN A 17 -1.70 0.50 3.33
C GLN A 17 -0.67 -0.62 3.12
N CYS A 18 -0.45 -1.45 4.14
CA CYS A 18 0.63 -2.43 4.18
C CYS A 18 0.28 -3.82 3.61
N GLY A 19 -1.01 -4.14 3.53
CA GLY A 19 -1.54 -5.43 3.13
C GLY A 19 -1.26 -6.63 4.06
N LYS A 20 -0.67 -6.42 5.25
CA LYS A 20 -0.32 -7.50 6.19
C LYS A 20 -1.50 -8.27 6.79
N CYS A 21 -2.73 -7.75 6.63
CA CYS A 21 -3.97 -8.43 6.97
C CYS A 21 -4.46 -9.40 5.89
N GLY A 22 -3.74 -9.53 4.76
CA GLY A 22 -4.09 -10.41 3.63
C GLY A 22 -4.92 -9.74 2.53
N PHE A 23 -5.28 -8.46 2.70
CA PHE A 23 -5.95 -7.65 1.68
C PHE A 23 -4.99 -6.66 1.07
N THR A 24 -5.24 -6.22 -0.17
CA THR A 24 -4.31 -5.33 -0.90
C THR A 24 -4.04 -4.01 -0.18
N ASP A 25 -5.07 -3.42 0.43
CA ASP A 25 -5.00 -2.13 1.12
C ASP A 25 -6.11 -2.01 2.19
N CYS A 26 -6.17 -0.86 2.87
CA CYS A 26 -7.18 -0.61 3.91
C CYS A 26 -8.61 -0.61 3.33
N ALA A 27 -8.82 -0.03 2.14
CA ALA A 27 -10.15 0.01 1.52
C ALA A 27 -10.65 -1.39 1.14
N ALA A 28 -9.75 -2.26 0.68
CA ALA A 28 -10.04 -3.66 0.37
C ALA A 28 -10.42 -4.43 1.64
N TYR A 29 -9.69 -4.24 2.75
CA TYR A 29 -10.09 -4.84 4.03
C TYR A 29 -11.43 -4.29 4.52
N ALA A 30 -11.67 -2.99 4.39
CA ALA A 30 -12.94 -2.37 4.76
C ALA A 30 -14.13 -2.91 3.95
N LEU A 31 -13.95 -3.17 2.65
CA LEU A 31 -14.94 -3.86 1.84
C LEU A 31 -15.13 -5.31 2.31
N ALA A 32 -14.05 -6.04 2.54
CA ALA A 32 -14.11 -7.42 3.00
C ALA A 32 -14.83 -7.57 4.35
N LEU A 33 -14.71 -6.58 5.24
CA LEU A 33 -15.47 -6.53 6.50
C LEU A 33 -16.99 -6.54 6.25
N THR A 34 -17.48 -5.78 5.26
CA THR A 34 -18.89 -5.81 4.86
C THR A 34 -19.33 -7.13 4.24
N GLN A 35 -18.37 -7.92 3.75
CA GLN A 35 -18.57 -9.24 3.16
C GLN A 35 -18.32 -10.38 4.16
N GLY A 36 -18.12 -10.05 5.44
CA GLY A 36 -18.01 -11.05 6.50
C GLY A 36 -16.59 -11.41 6.92
N ALA A 37 -15.55 -10.70 6.46
CA ALA A 37 -14.17 -10.92 6.96
C ALA A 37 -14.07 -10.74 8.49
N ALA A 38 -13.05 -11.38 9.08
CA ALA A 38 -12.74 -11.26 10.51
C ALA A 38 -12.34 -9.81 10.86
N THR A 39 -12.64 -9.38 12.08
CA THR A 39 -12.46 -7.98 12.54
C THR A 39 -11.10 -7.72 13.19
N ASN A 40 -10.31 -8.76 13.41
CA ASN A 40 -9.08 -8.76 14.20
C ASN A 40 -7.80 -8.89 13.35
N LEU A 41 -7.87 -8.76 12.03
CA LEU A 41 -6.74 -9.02 11.12
C LEU A 41 -5.74 -7.87 11.00
N CYS A 42 -6.10 -6.66 11.42
CA CYS A 42 -5.21 -5.50 11.31
C CYS A 42 -4.32 -5.36 12.56
N GLU A 43 -3.06 -5.76 12.45
CA GLU A 43 -2.09 -5.68 13.56
C GLU A 43 -1.90 -4.26 14.09
N PHE A 44 -1.82 -3.27 13.19
CA PHE A 44 -1.61 -1.87 13.54
C PHE A 44 -2.82 -1.17 14.17
N GLY A 45 -4.01 -1.74 14.02
CA GLY A 45 -5.21 -1.22 14.67
C GLY A 45 -5.37 -1.70 16.11
N GLY A 46 -4.69 -2.81 16.45
CA GLY A 46 -4.69 -3.39 17.78
C GLY A 46 -6.09 -3.71 18.31
N GLU A 47 -6.17 -3.79 19.64
CA GLU A 47 -7.38 -4.21 20.34
C GLU A 47 -8.54 -3.22 20.19
N ALA A 48 -8.24 -1.92 20.22
CA ALA A 48 -9.26 -0.87 20.12
C ALA A 48 -10.02 -0.95 18.79
N LEU A 49 -9.31 -1.13 17.67
CA LEU A 49 -9.93 -1.29 16.36
C LEU A 49 -10.75 -2.58 16.29
N ALA A 50 -10.20 -3.71 16.75
CA ALA A 50 -10.89 -4.99 16.69
C ALA A 50 -12.24 -4.96 17.44
N LYS A 51 -12.27 -4.32 18.62
CA LYS A 51 -13.50 -4.09 19.38
C LYS A 51 -14.49 -3.20 18.64
N GLU A 52 -14.03 -2.06 18.12
CA GLU A 52 -14.89 -1.10 17.41
C GLU A 52 -15.51 -1.72 16.15
N LEU A 53 -14.72 -2.48 15.38
CA LEU A 53 -15.20 -3.20 14.21
C LEU A 53 -16.23 -4.27 14.58
N ALA A 54 -15.94 -5.09 15.60
CA ALA A 54 -16.87 -6.12 16.08
C ALA A 54 -18.21 -5.51 16.52
N ASN A 55 -18.17 -4.40 17.28
CA ASN A 55 -19.35 -3.68 17.72
C ASN A 55 -20.20 -3.19 16.53
N ARG A 56 -19.60 -2.46 15.59
CA ARG A 56 -20.31 -1.92 14.42
C ARG A 56 -20.89 -3.00 13.51
N LEU A 57 -20.18 -4.12 13.36
CA LEU A 57 -20.62 -5.27 12.56
C LEU A 57 -21.56 -6.20 13.32
N GLN A 58 -21.83 -5.96 14.61
CA GLN A 58 -22.58 -6.85 15.50
C GLN A 58 -22.02 -8.28 15.49
N LYS A 59 -20.69 -8.40 15.47
CA LYS A 59 -19.95 -9.67 15.55
C LYS A 59 -19.41 -9.87 16.96
N THR A 60 -19.18 -11.13 17.33
CA THR A 60 -18.41 -11.46 18.53
C THR A 60 -17.01 -10.86 18.42
N TYR A 61 -16.56 -10.22 19.50
CA TYR A 61 -15.20 -9.70 19.58
C TYR A 61 -14.18 -10.84 19.62
N GLU A 62 -13.13 -10.69 18.83
CA GLU A 62 -11.94 -11.54 18.88
C GLU A 62 -10.70 -10.66 19.07
N PRO A 63 -9.70 -11.13 19.85
CA PRO A 63 -8.45 -10.41 20.03
C PRO A 63 -7.67 -10.32 18.71
N PRO A 64 -6.79 -9.30 18.54
CA PRO A 64 -5.94 -9.16 17.36
C PRO A 64 -5.20 -10.46 17.01
N ALA A 65 -5.29 -10.88 15.75
CA ALA A 65 -4.64 -12.10 15.27
C ALA A 65 -3.10 -12.02 15.30
N LYS A 66 -2.56 -10.80 15.39
CA LYS A 66 -1.14 -10.49 15.50
C LYS A 66 -0.96 -9.38 16.54
N PRO A 67 0.17 -9.37 17.29
CA PRO A 67 0.47 -8.31 18.23
C PRO A 67 0.59 -6.96 17.51
N ASN A 68 0.17 -5.88 18.17
CA ASN A 68 0.36 -4.53 17.64
C ASN A 68 1.86 -4.17 17.73
N PRO A 69 2.54 -3.93 16.60
CA PRO A 69 3.96 -3.59 16.63
C PRO A 69 4.17 -2.17 17.16
N GLU A 70 5.39 -1.90 17.62
CA GLU A 70 5.83 -0.55 17.94
C GLU A 70 5.80 0.35 16.68
N SER A 71 5.71 1.67 16.91
CA SER A 71 5.75 2.62 15.81
C SER A 71 7.18 2.71 15.27
N LEU A 72 7.36 2.37 13.99
CA LEU A 72 8.65 2.36 13.31
C LEU A 72 8.67 3.27 12.09
N THR A 73 9.86 3.76 11.77
CA THR A 73 10.23 4.32 10.47
C THR A 73 11.37 3.50 9.88
N MET A 74 11.73 3.77 8.63
CA MET A 74 12.76 3.03 7.92
C MET A 74 13.80 3.98 7.37
N ARG A 75 15.04 3.50 7.30
CA ARG A 75 16.17 4.24 6.75
C ARG A 75 16.95 3.37 5.78
N ILE A 76 17.42 3.98 4.70
CA ILE A 76 18.27 3.30 3.70
C ILE A 76 19.73 3.62 4.01
N ARG A 77 20.57 2.59 4.18
CA ARG A 77 22.03 2.74 4.21
C ARG A 77 22.52 3.08 2.81
N ALA A 78 22.89 4.34 2.61
CA ALA A 78 23.27 4.88 1.31
C ALA A 78 24.47 4.15 0.67
N ALA A 79 25.39 3.62 1.48
CA ALA A 79 26.58 2.88 1.01
C ALA A 79 26.23 1.59 0.26
N ASP A 80 25.15 0.91 0.68
CA ASP A 80 24.76 -0.42 0.19
C ASP A 80 23.64 -0.34 -0.87
N CYS A 81 23.13 0.87 -1.14
CA CYS A 81 22.02 1.09 -2.05
C CYS A 81 22.50 1.15 -3.51
N ILE A 82 22.09 0.14 -4.30
CA ILE A 82 22.43 0.03 -5.73
C ILE A 82 21.46 0.75 -6.68
N GLY A 83 20.47 1.48 -6.17
CA GLY A 83 19.54 2.23 -7.01
C GLY A 83 18.58 1.38 -7.86
N CYS A 84 18.16 0.20 -7.36
CA CYS A 84 17.31 -0.75 -8.10
C CYS A 84 15.83 -0.34 -8.22
N THR A 85 15.37 0.65 -7.45
CA THR A 85 14.00 1.23 -7.43
C THR A 85 12.87 0.35 -6.89
N ARG A 86 13.12 -0.89 -6.47
CA ARG A 86 12.08 -1.79 -5.91
C ARG A 86 11.34 -1.17 -4.72
N CYS A 87 12.07 -0.56 -3.79
CA CYS A 87 11.48 0.13 -2.63
C CYS A 87 10.59 1.32 -3.03
N VAL A 88 10.95 2.08 -4.07
CA VAL A 88 10.14 3.19 -4.61
C VAL A 88 8.83 2.67 -5.18
N GLN A 89 8.89 1.58 -5.94
CA GLN A 89 7.71 0.98 -6.57
C GLN A 89 6.69 0.52 -5.52
N VAL A 90 7.14 -0.20 -4.49
CA VAL A 90 6.23 -0.79 -3.50
C VAL A 90 5.80 0.17 -2.37
N CYS A 91 6.45 1.32 -2.20
CA CYS A 91 6.09 2.22 -1.10
C CYS A 91 4.68 2.80 -1.31
N PRO A 92 3.66 2.44 -0.50
CA PRO A 92 2.28 2.79 -0.82
C PRO A 92 2.03 4.30 -0.79
N VAL A 93 2.81 5.05 -0.02
CA VAL A 93 2.61 6.49 0.20
C VAL A 93 3.68 7.37 -0.45
N ASP A 94 4.53 6.80 -1.32
CA ASP A 94 5.68 7.49 -1.93
C ASP A 94 6.55 8.23 -0.90
N ALA A 95 6.90 7.57 0.21
CA ALA A 95 7.86 8.08 1.19
C ALA A 95 9.31 7.85 0.75
N VAL A 96 9.56 6.96 -0.23
CA VAL A 96 10.90 6.71 -0.77
C VAL A 96 11.16 7.66 -1.93
N VAL A 97 12.31 8.35 -1.89
CA VAL A 97 12.78 9.25 -2.96
C VAL A 97 14.09 8.72 -3.56
N GLY A 98 14.31 9.03 -4.84
CA GLY A 98 15.50 8.67 -5.60
C GLY A 98 15.17 8.39 -7.06
N ALA A 99 16.14 7.86 -7.80
CA ALA A 99 16.02 7.61 -9.23
C ALA A 99 16.73 6.30 -9.60
N PRO A 100 16.41 5.69 -10.77
CA PRO A 100 17.14 4.53 -11.26
C PRO A 100 18.65 4.78 -11.28
N LYS A 101 19.43 3.82 -10.76
CA LYS A 101 20.91 3.90 -10.65
C LYS A 101 21.43 5.01 -9.72
N ALA A 102 20.55 5.68 -8.98
CA ALA A 102 20.91 6.61 -7.91
C ALA A 102 20.51 6.03 -6.54
N ARG A 103 21.19 6.49 -5.49
CA ARG A 103 20.86 6.09 -4.11
C ARG A 103 19.47 6.61 -3.73
N HIS A 104 18.76 5.82 -2.94
CA HIS A 104 17.43 6.18 -2.45
C HIS A 104 17.48 6.62 -0.99
N ALA A 105 16.49 7.38 -0.56
CA ALA A 105 16.28 7.77 0.82
C ALA A 105 14.79 7.63 1.20
N ILE A 106 14.52 7.44 2.48
CA ILE A 106 13.15 7.40 3.01
C ILE A 106 12.92 8.71 3.77
N LEU A 107 11.83 9.40 3.41
CA LEU A 107 11.38 10.58 4.11
C LEU A 107 10.62 10.13 5.36
N GLU A 108 11.33 10.07 6.49
CA GLU A 108 10.80 9.59 7.78
C GLU A 108 9.45 10.20 8.16
N PRO A 109 9.20 11.52 8.01
CA PRO A 109 7.90 12.12 8.34
C PRO A 109 6.72 11.59 7.51
N LEU A 110 6.99 10.94 6.38
CA LEU A 110 5.99 10.38 5.47
C LEU A 110 5.94 8.85 5.52
N CYS A 111 6.88 8.21 6.20
CA CYS A 111 6.95 6.76 6.28
C CYS A 111 5.84 6.21 7.18
N THR A 112 5.18 5.14 6.75
CA THR A 112 4.10 4.51 7.52
C THR A 112 4.56 3.37 8.42
N GLY A 113 5.83 2.96 8.38
CA GLY A 113 6.26 1.76 9.12
C GLY A 113 5.65 0.46 8.58
N CYS A 114 5.21 0.42 7.31
CA CYS A 114 4.54 -0.75 6.72
C CYS A 114 5.46 -1.94 6.37
N GLU A 115 6.77 -1.71 6.34
CA GLU A 115 7.85 -2.67 6.08
C GLU A 115 7.86 -3.35 4.71
N VAL A 116 6.95 -2.98 3.81
CA VAL A 116 6.89 -3.55 2.45
C VAL A 116 8.19 -3.32 1.67
N CYS A 117 8.91 -2.23 1.93
CA CYS A 117 10.19 -1.95 1.28
C CYS A 117 11.33 -2.88 1.74
N LEU A 118 11.31 -3.35 2.99
CA LEU A 118 12.34 -4.28 3.51
C LEU A 118 12.32 -5.57 2.71
N ALA A 119 11.11 -6.15 2.52
CA ALA A 119 10.91 -7.42 1.83
C ALA A 119 11.36 -7.43 0.35
N VAL A 120 11.49 -6.26 -0.28
CA VAL A 120 11.85 -6.17 -1.71
C VAL A 120 13.26 -5.63 -1.96
N CYS A 121 14.00 -5.27 -0.91
CA CYS A 121 15.36 -4.76 -1.04
C CYS A 121 16.35 -5.90 -1.33
N PRO A 122 17.00 -5.93 -2.50
CA PRO A 122 17.87 -7.05 -2.87
C PRO A 122 19.24 -7.01 -2.18
N THR A 123 19.60 -5.90 -1.56
CA THR A 123 20.88 -5.72 -0.83
C THR A 123 20.70 -5.61 0.67
N ASP A 124 19.47 -5.78 1.16
CA ASP A 124 19.13 -5.66 2.58
C ASP A 124 19.64 -4.35 3.24
N CYS A 125 19.66 -3.27 2.46
CA CYS A 125 20.17 -1.97 2.89
C CYS A 125 19.15 -1.11 3.66
N ILE A 126 18.02 -1.67 4.11
CA ILE A 126 16.96 -0.94 4.79
C ILE A 126 16.86 -1.40 6.24
N GLU A 127 16.91 -0.47 7.18
CA GLU A 127 16.81 -0.74 8.61
C GLU A 127 15.57 -0.08 9.22
N THR A 128 15.07 -0.66 10.31
CA THR A 128 13.99 -0.09 11.12
C THR A 128 14.54 0.82 12.21
N LEU A 129 13.81 1.88 12.51
CA LEU A 129 14.12 2.81 13.59
C LEU A 129 12.85 3.10 14.39
N PRO A 130 12.97 3.34 15.71
CA PRO A 130 11.86 3.86 16.50
C PRO A 130 11.31 5.14 15.89
N ALA A 131 9.99 5.26 15.87
CA ALA A 131 9.29 6.46 15.42
C ALA A 131 8.32 6.95 16.50
N PRO A 132 7.93 8.23 16.47
CA PRO A 132 6.85 8.71 17.33
C PRO A 132 5.56 7.92 17.06
N ALA A 133 4.66 7.91 18.04
CA ALA A 133 3.38 7.22 17.95
C ALA A 133 2.64 7.51 16.62
N TRP A 134 1.93 6.50 16.13
CA TRP A 134 1.06 6.64 14.97
C TRP A 134 -0.24 7.31 15.39
N ASP A 135 -0.55 8.45 14.79
CA ASP A 135 -1.72 9.27 15.14
C ASP A 135 -2.66 9.45 13.94
N GLU A 136 -3.81 10.09 14.21
CA GLU A 136 -4.85 10.33 13.22
C GLU A 136 -4.39 11.24 12.07
N GLU A 137 -3.55 12.23 12.36
CA GLU A 137 -3.06 13.17 11.34
C GLU A 137 -2.09 12.49 10.36
N LYS A 138 -1.20 11.63 10.86
CA LYS A 138 -0.36 10.75 10.03
C LYS A 138 -1.20 9.79 9.21
N ALA A 139 -2.25 9.20 9.79
CA ALA A 139 -3.16 8.31 9.06
C ALA A 139 -3.87 9.05 7.90
N LYS A 140 -4.39 10.25 8.14
CA LYS A 140 -4.99 11.12 7.10
C LYS A 140 -3.99 11.47 6.00
N LEU A 141 -2.78 11.87 6.37
CA LEU A 141 -1.72 12.20 5.41
C LEU A 141 -1.33 10.98 4.57
N ALA A 142 -1.12 9.82 5.21
CA ALA A 142 -0.80 8.57 4.54
C ALA A 142 -1.89 8.18 3.53
N LYS A 143 -3.17 8.23 3.92
CA LYS A 143 -4.31 8.00 3.03
C LYS A 143 -4.30 8.94 1.83
N LYS A 144 -4.15 10.24 2.05
CA LYS A 144 -4.10 11.25 0.99
C LYS A 144 -2.99 10.94 -0.03
N ARG A 145 -1.79 10.60 0.45
CA ARG A 145 -0.65 10.26 -0.41
C ARG A 145 -0.86 8.96 -1.16
N TYR A 146 -1.40 7.93 -0.51
CA TYR A 146 -1.77 6.66 -1.13
C TYR A 146 -2.73 6.87 -2.28
N LEU A 147 -3.85 7.57 -2.06
CA LEU A 147 -4.83 7.85 -3.11
C LEU A 147 -4.22 8.62 -4.28
N ALA A 148 -3.38 9.62 -4.00
CA ALA A 148 -2.68 10.37 -5.04
C ALA A 148 -1.74 9.47 -5.86
N LYS A 149 -1.04 8.53 -5.22
CA LYS A 149 -0.20 7.53 -5.89
C LYS A 149 -1.05 6.59 -6.75
N SER A 150 -2.10 5.98 -6.20
CA SER A 150 -2.97 5.03 -6.89
C SER A 150 -3.60 5.64 -8.14
N VAL A 151 -3.99 6.92 -8.10
CA VAL A 151 -4.45 7.66 -9.28
C VAL A 151 -3.34 7.80 -10.32
N ARG A 152 -2.14 8.23 -9.93
CA ARG A 152 -1.00 8.36 -10.86
C ARG A 152 -0.65 7.03 -11.53
N GLU A 153 -0.62 5.94 -10.75
CA GLU A 153 -0.28 4.61 -11.26
C GLU A 153 -1.36 4.08 -12.22
N ARG A 154 -2.64 4.27 -11.87
CA ARG A 154 -3.75 3.92 -12.76
C ARG A 154 -3.69 4.68 -14.08
N LEU A 155 -3.43 5.99 -14.05
CA LEU A 155 -3.28 6.79 -15.26
C LEU A 155 -2.10 6.31 -16.13
N ARG A 156 -0.97 5.97 -15.50
CA ARG A 156 0.19 5.39 -16.21
C ARG A 156 -0.14 4.04 -16.85
N HIS A 157 -0.87 3.17 -16.14
CA HIS A 157 -1.29 1.87 -16.66
C HIS A 157 -2.18 2.04 -17.90
N LEU A 158 -3.24 2.85 -17.79
CA LEU A 158 -4.16 3.13 -18.89
C LEU A 158 -3.43 3.72 -20.10
N ALA A 159 -2.46 4.61 -19.88
CA ALA A 159 -1.65 5.18 -20.96
C ALA A 159 -0.79 4.12 -21.67
N ARG A 160 -0.16 3.21 -20.90
CA ARG A 160 0.63 2.10 -21.45
C ARG A 160 -0.23 1.12 -22.24
N GLU A 161 -1.41 0.74 -21.72
CA GLU A 161 -2.35 -0.14 -22.41
C GLU A 161 -2.79 0.45 -23.75
N LYS A 162 -3.14 1.76 -23.78
CA LYS A 162 -3.49 2.46 -25.02
C LYS A 162 -2.34 2.44 -26.03
N ALA A 163 -1.12 2.70 -25.58
CA ALA A 163 0.06 2.67 -26.45
C ALA A 163 0.30 1.25 -27.03
N LEU A 164 0.17 0.21 -26.21
CA LEU A 164 0.33 -1.19 -26.62
C LEU A 164 -0.76 -1.62 -27.61
N ALA A 165 -2.02 -1.23 -27.37
CA ALA A 165 -3.12 -1.52 -28.29
C ALA A 165 -2.88 -0.90 -29.69
N LYS A 166 -2.36 0.34 -29.72
CA LYS A 166 -1.98 1.02 -30.96
C LYS A 166 -0.82 0.30 -31.67
N ASP A 167 0.23 -0.05 -30.94
CA ASP A 167 1.38 -0.81 -31.49
C ASP A 167 0.94 -2.16 -32.07
N THR A 168 0.07 -2.89 -31.36
CA THR A 168 -0.50 -4.17 -31.80
C THR A 168 -1.32 -4.00 -33.09
N THR A 169 -2.15 -2.96 -33.17
CA THR A 169 -2.93 -2.65 -34.37
C THR A 169 -2.02 -2.35 -35.56
N ASN A 170 -0.96 -1.54 -35.35
CA ASN A 170 0.01 -1.21 -36.39
C ASN A 170 0.76 -2.46 -36.89
N ARG A 171 1.21 -3.32 -35.98
CA ARG A 171 1.89 -4.58 -36.32
C ARG A 171 0.99 -5.53 -37.10
N LYS A 172 -0.28 -5.65 -36.71
CA LYS A 172 -1.26 -6.46 -37.45
C LYS A 172 -1.46 -5.94 -38.86
N ALA A 173 -1.68 -4.64 -39.03
CA ALA A 173 -1.85 -4.03 -40.35
C ALA A 173 -0.61 -4.24 -41.25
N LEU A 174 0.60 -4.13 -40.68
CA LEU A 174 1.84 -4.42 -41.39
C LEU A 174 1.92 -5.89 -41.82
N LEU A 175 1.61 -6.82 -40.91
CA LEU A 175 1.62 -8.25 -41.21
C LEU A 175 0.60 -8.61 -42.30
N ASP A 176 -0.62 -8.09 -42.20
CA ASP A 176 -1.69 -8.30 -43.19
C ASP A 176 -1.30 -7.74 -44.58
N ALA A 177 -0.47 -6.69 -44.63
CA ALA A 177 0.05 -6.16 -45.89
C ALA A 177 1.18 -7.03 -46.49
N LEU A 178 2.03 -7.63 -45.64
CA LEU A 178 3.13 -8.49 -46.07
C LEU A 178 2.68 -9.90 -46.50
N LEU A 179 1.51 -10.36 -46.04
CA LEU A 179 0.97 -11.69 -46.35
C LEU A 179 -0.05 -11.69 -47.51
N LYS A 180 -0.13 -10.61 -48.29
CA LYS A 180 -1.07 -10.45 -49.41
C LYS A 180 -0.52 -10.90 -50.78
N ASP A 181 0.60 -11.62 -50.79
CA ASP A 181 1.12 -12.38 -51.94
C ASP A 181 0.76 -13.87 -51.82
#